data_AF-A0A7V9FA73-F1
#
_entry.id   AF-A0A7V9FA73-F1
#
_cell.length_a   1.000
_cell.length_b   1.000
_cell.length_c   1.000
_cell.angle_alpha   90.00
_cell.angle_beta   90.00
_cell.angle_gamma   90.00
#
_symmetry.space_group_name_H-M   'P 1'
#
loop_
_entity.id
_entity.type
_entity.pdbx_description
1 polymer ?
#
loop_
_entity_poly.entity_id
_entity_poly.type
_entity_poly.pdbx_seq_one_letter_code
_entity_poly.pdbx_strand_id
1 'polypeptide(L)'
;MISSLLASAPSLVILVTSRVVLHIYGEHDFQVAPLGLSDPEGPPPLEELEGIAAVQLFVERAQAAKHDFVLTPDNASAVATICARLDGLPLAIELAAARIRLLSPQAILGRLDHRLPLLIGGPRDQPARQQTMRETIAWSHNLLNEDLQSLFRQLSVFVGGWTLEAAEHVCVASIDVLEGLSML
;
A
#
# COMPACT_ATOMS: atom_id res chain seq x y z
N MET A 1 -2.22 -17.96 24.14
CA MET A 1 -3.57 -17.46 24.48
C MET A 1 -4.59 -17.77 23.39
N ILE A 2 -4.31 -17.48 22.11
CA ILE A 2 -5.20 -17.84 20.99
C ILE A 2 -5.32 -19.37 20.85
N SER A 3 -4.19 -20.08 20.85
CA SER A 3 -4.13 -21.54 20.76
C SER A 3 -4.93 -22.26 21.86
N SER A 4 -4.86 -21.77 23.11
CA SER A 4 -5.62 -22.33 24.24
C SER A 4 -7.14 -22.13 24.09
N LEU A 5 -7.57 -21.02 23.49
CA LEU A 5 -9.00 -20.76 23.24
C LEU A 5 -9.55 -21.68 22.14
N LEU A 6 -8.80 -21.85 21.05
CA LEU A 6 -9.16 -22.76 19.95
C LEU A 6 -9.23 -24.22 20.43
N ALA A 7 -8.31 -24.64 21.30
CA ALA A 7 -8.32 -25.98 21.89
C ALA A 7 -9.52 -26.23 22.82
N SER A 8 -10.04 -25.18 23.48
CA SER A 8 -11.11 -25.29 24.47
C SER A 8 -12.52 -25.12 23.87
N ALA A 9 -12.63 -24.56 22.66
CA ALA A 9 -13.90 -24.25 22.00
C ALA A 9 -13.87 -24.67 20.51
N PRO A 10 -14.30 -25.90 20.17
CA PRO A 10 -14.14 -26.48 18.83
C PRO A 10 -14.88 -25.75 17.69
N SER A 11 -15.88 -24.93 18.01
CA SER A 11 -16.65 -24.14 17.02
C SER A 11 -16.21 -22.67 16.96
N LEU A 12 -15.19 -22.27 17.72
CA LEU A 12 -14.70 -20.90 17.73
C LEU A 12 -13.93 -20.60 16.43
N VAL A 13 -14.35 -19.55 15.72
CA VAL A 13 -13.62 -18.98 14.59
C VAL A 13 -13.08 -17.62 15.00
N ILE A 14 -11.79 -17.38 14.80
CA ILE A 14 -11.13 -16.12 15.11
C ILE A 14 -10.62 -15.53 13.79
N LEU A 15 -11.07 -14.32 13.47
CA LEU A 15 -10.50 -13.52 12.39
C LEU A 15 -9.49 -12.54 12.98
N VAL A 16 -8.22 -12.67 12.60
CA VAL A 16 -7.14 -11.79 13.03
C VAL A 16 -6.60 -11.03 11.83
N THR A 17 -6.52 -9.70 11.94
CA THR A 17 -5.82 -8.86 10.96
C THR A 17 -4.45 -8.49 11.51
N SER A 18 -3.39 -8.94 10.85
CA SER A 18 -2.00 -8.71 11.25
C SER A 18 -1.15 -8.41 10.01
N ARG A 19 0.04 -7.84 10.20
CA ARG A 19 1.06 -7.72 9.15
C ARG A 19 2.02 -8.91 9.11
N VAL A 20 2.00 -9.75 10.15
CA VAL A 20 2.77 -10.98 10.25
C VAL A 20 1.81 -12.12 10.57
N VAL A 21 2.10 -13.30 10.02
CA VAL A 21 1.37 -14.52 10.37
C VAL A 21 1.58 -14.85 11.85
N LEU A 22 0.59 -15.52 12.47
CA LEU A 22 0.62 -15.87 13.88
C LEU A 22 1.53 -17.07 14.17
N HIS A 23 1.86 -17.86 13.15
CA HIS A 23 2.62 -19.10 13.24
C HIS A 23 2.00 -20.10 14.25
N ILE A 24 0.70 -20.31 14.16
CA ILE A 24 -0.02 -21.28 14.99
C ILE A 24 -0.59 -22.43 14.18
N TYR A 25 -0.72 -23.59 14.83
CA TYR A 25 -1.34 -24.76 14.20
C TYR A 25 -2.80 -24.47 13.84
N GLY A 26 -3.20 -24.81 12.61
CA GLY A 26 -4.54 -24.57 12.08
C GLY A 26 -4.80 -23.14 11.58
N GLU A 27 -3.75 -22.31 11.49
CA GLU A 27 -3.83 -20.99 10.86
C GLU A 27 -4.11 -21.10 9.36
N HIS A 28 -5.07 -20.32 8.87
CA HIS A 28 -5.29 -20.08 7.45
C HIS A 28 -4.96 -18.63 7.14
N ASP A 29 -3.90 -18.42 6.38
CA ASP A 29 -3.51 -17.11 5.85
C ASP A 29 -4.41 -16.74 4.67
N PHE A 30 -4.89 -15.50 4.66
CA PHE A 30 -5.53 -14.88 3.51
C PHE A 30 -4.80 -13.57 3.18
N GLN A 31 -4.00 -13.59 2.11
CA GLN A 31 -3.31 -12.41 1.63
C GLN A 31 -4.29 -11.42 1.00
N VAL A 32 -4.41 -10.23 1.59
CA VAL A 32 -5.23 -9.14 1.05
C VAL A 32 -4.45 -8.43 -0.05
N ALA A 33 -4.86 -8.65 -1.30
CA ALA A 33 -4.26 -7.97 -2.45
C ALA A 33 -4.58 -6.46 -2.47
N PRO A 34 -3.72 -5.63 -3.08
CA PRO A 34 -4.06 -4.24 -3.43
C PRO A 34 -5.32 -4.15 -4.31
N LEU A 35 -5.85 -2.94 -4.47
CA LEU A 35 -7.01 -2.73 -5.35
C LEU A 35 -6.65 -3.04 -6.80
N GLY A 36 -7.61 -3.60 -7.53
CA GLY A 36 -7.47 -3.86 -8.96
C GLY A 36 -7.12 -2.59 -9.73
N LEU A 37 -6.25 -2.75 -10.73
CA LEU A 37 -5.73 -1.69 -11.59
C LEU A 37 -6.17 -1.93 -13.04
N SER A 38 -6.10 -0.88 -13.87
CA SER A 38 -6.22 -0.99 -15.32
C SER A 38 -4.96 -1.59 -15.93
N ASP A 39 -5.10 -2.26 -17.08
CA ASP A 39 -3.95 -2.75 -17.83
C ASP A 39 -2.98 -1.61 -18.22
N PRO A 40 -1.66 -1.89 -18.22
CA PRO A 40 -0.64 -0.88 -18.48
C PRO A 40 -0.49 -0.48 -19.96
N GLU A 41 -1.10 -1.21 -20.91
CA GLU A 41 -0.96 -0.94 -22.35
C GLU A 41 -1.78 0.27 -22.85
N GLY A 42 -2.59 0.88 -21.98
CA GLY A 42 -3.32 2.10 -22.25
C GLY A 42 -4.62 2.16 -21.44
N PRO A 43 -5.11 3.36 -21.10
CA PRO A 43 -6.37 3.46 -20.36
C PRO A 43 -7.50 2.88 -21.21
N PRO A 44 -8.25 1.90 -20.69
CA PRO A 44 -9.45 1.39 -21.36
C PRO A 44 -10.51 2.51 -21.50
N PRO A 45 -11.59 2.27 -22.26
CA PRO A 45 -12.72 3.20 -22.35
C PRO A 45 -13.19 3.67 -20.96
N LEU A 46 -13.76 4.87 -20.90
CA LEU A 46 -14.19 5.48 -19.63
C LEU A 46 -15.12 4.55 -18.84
N GLU A 47 -16.04 3.85 -19.51
CA GLU A 47 -16.98 2.93 -18.86
C GLU A 47 -16.27 1.77 -18.14
N GLU A 48 -15.16 1.30 -18.69
CA GLU A 48 -14.38 0.22 -18.08
C GLU A 48 -13.55 0.73 -16.89
N LEU A 49 -13.00 1.94 -16.99
CA LEU A 49 -12.25 2.58 -15.90
C LEU A 49 -13.11 2.80 -14.65
N GLU A 50 -14.39 3.15 -14.82
CA GLU A 50 -15.33 3.31 -13.70
C GLU A 50 -15.56 2.02 -12.92
N GLY A 51 -15.34 0.85 -13.53
CA GLY A 51 -15.43 -0.46 -12.88
C GLY A 51 -14.21 -0.84 -12.04
N ILE A 52 -13.11 -0.10 -12.14
CA ILE A 52 -11.83 -0.46 -11.51
C ILE A 52 -11.78 0.05 -10.07
N ALA A 53 -11.59 -0.86 -9.12
CA ALA A 53 -11.67 -0.55 -7.68
C ALA A 53 -10.74 0.59 -7.23
N ALA A 54 -9.51 0.67 -7.78
CA ALA A 54 -8.59 1.76 -7.48
C ALA A 54 -9.10 3.13 -7.99
N VAL A 55 -9.68 3.16 -9.19
CA VAL A 55 -10.26 4.38 -9.79
C VAL A 55 -11.50 4.80 -9.01
N GLN A 56 -12.37 3.85 -8.64
CA GLN A 56 -13.55 4.11 -7.80
C GLN A 56 -13.14 4.76 -6.48
N LEU A 57 -12.15 4.19 -5.77
CA LEU A 57 -11.65 4.78 -4.54
C LEU A 57 -11.11 6.20 -4.77
N PHE A 58 -10.35 6.43 -5.85
CA PHE A 58 -9.86 7.77 -6.16
C PHE A 58 -11.01 8.76 -6.35
N VAL A 59 -12.03 8.40 -7.13
CA VAL A 59 -13.20 9.26 -7.40
C VAL A 59 -13.95 9.56 -6.11
N GLU A 60 -14.23 8.54 -5.28
CA GLU A 60 -14.90 8.73 -3.99
C GLU A 60 -14.14 9.70 -3.08
N ARG A 61 -12.82 9.51 -2.94
CA ARG A 61 -12.00 10.38 -2.09
C ARG A 61 -11.84 11.79 -2.68
N ALA A 62 -11.76 11.90 -4.01
CA ALA A 62 -11.71 13.18 -4.69
C ALA A 62 -13.03 13.96 -4.50
N GLN A 63 -14.18 13.29 -4.58
CA GLN A 63 -15.50 13.88 -4.34
C GLN A 63 -15.69 14.29 -2.87
N ALA A 64 -15.19 13.50 -1.92
CA ALA A 64 -15.17 13.88 -0.51
C ALA A 64 -14.36 15.17 -0.27
N ALA A 65 -13.31 15.40 -1.06
CA ALA A 65 -12.48 16.61 -0.96
C ALA A 65 -13.04 17.78 -1.78
N LYS A 66 -13.65 17.51 -2.94
CA LYS A 66 -14.22 18.46 -3.92
C LYS A 66 -15.48 17.84 -4.56
N HIS A 67 -16.65 18.22 -4.06
CA HIS A 67 -17.94 17.57 -4.40
C HIS A 67 -18.30 17.58 -5.90
N ASP A 68 -17.86 18.59 -6.65
CA ASP A 68 -18.08 18.73 -8.10
C ASP A 68 -17.05 17.96 -8.95
N PHE A 69 -16.18 17.14 -8.34
CA PHE A 69 -15.27 16.30 -9.10
C PHE A 69 -16.00 15.19 -9.85
N VAL A 70 -15.74 15.10 -11.15
CA VAL A 70 -16.28 14.08 -12.04
C VAL A 70 -15.13 13.48 -12.84
N LEU A 71 -15.16 12.15 -13.01
CA LEU A 71 -14.26 11.46 -13.93
C LEU A 71 -14.72 11.77 -15.36
N THR A 72 -13.82 12.30 -16.18
CA THR A 72 -14.12 12.70 -17.57
C THR A 72 -13.10 12.09 -18.51
N PRO A 73 -13.39 12.00 -19.83
CA PRO A 73 -12.43 11.52 -20.81
C PRO A 73 -11.07 12.25 -20.74
N ASP A 74 -11.08 13.54 -20.42
CA ASP A 74 -9.88 14.37 -20.33
C ASP A 74 -8.98 14.04 -19.12
N ASN A 75 -9.56 13.49 -18.04
CA ASN A 75 -8.84 13.23 -16.79
C ASN A 75 -8.69 11.74 -16.45
N ALA A 76 -9.45 10.86 -17.09
CA ALA A 76 -9.51 9.44 -16.77
C ALA A 76 -8.15 8.74 -16.92
N SER A 77 -7.41 9.04 -17.99
CA SER A 77 -6.06 8.52 -18.20
C SER A 77 -5.10 8.92 -17.07
N ALA A 78 -5.17 10.17 -16.60
CA ALA A 78 -4.33 10.63 -15.50
C ALA A 78 -4.69 9.93 -14.19
N VAL A 79 -5.98 9.74 -13.90
CA VAL A 79 -6.45 9.03 -12.70
C VAL A 79 -6.01 7.57 -12.72
N ALA A 80 -6.18 6.86 -13.84
CA ALA A 80 -5.74 5.48 -14.00
C ALA A 80 -4.22 5.35 -13.80
N THR A 81 -3.44 6.26 -14.40
CA THR A 81 -1.98 6.28 -14.24
C THR A 81 -1.55 6.59 -12.81
N ILE A 82 -2.26 7.50 -12.11
CA ILE A 82 -2.02 7.74 -10.68
C ILE A 82 -2.24 6.46 -9.88
N CYS A 83 -3.36 5.79 -10.07
CA CYS A 83 -3.69 4.55 -9.36
C CYS A 83 -2.63 3.47 -9.59
N ALA A 84 -2.17 3.31 -10.84
CA ALA A 84 -1.13 2.37 -11.20
C ALA A 84 0.22 2.72 -10.56
N ARG A 85 0.63 4.01 -10.57
CA ARG A 85 1.88 4.47 -9.93
C ARG A 85 1.87 4.36 -8.40
N LEU A 86 0.69 4.26 -7.81
CA LEU A 86 0.49 4.04 -6.38
C LEU A 86 0.26 2.56 -6.05
N ASP A 87 0.52 1.67 -7.02
CA ASP A 87 0.49 0.21 -6.89
C ASP A 87 -0.87 -0.32 -6.38
N GLY A 88 -1.96 0.42 -6.63
CA GLY A 88 -3.30 0.06 -6.13
C GLY A 88 -3.44 0.14 -4.60
N LEU A 89 -2.49 0.75 -3.89
CA LEU A 89 -2.49 0.84 -2.43
C LEU A 89 -3.58 1.84 -1.96
N PRO A 90 -4.60 1.38 -1.21
CA PRO A 90 -5.73 2.24 -0.84
C PRO A 90 -5.30 3.55 -0.20
N LEU A 91 -4.48 3.49 0.86
CA LEU A 91 -4.03 4.67 1.60
C LEU A 91 -3.30 5.69 0.72
N ALA A 92 -2.45 5.21 -0.20
CA ALA A 92 -1.72 6.08 -1.11
C ALA A 92 -2.68 6.81 -2.07
N ILE A 93 -3.68 6.09 -2.59
CA ILE A 93 -4.75 6.64 -3.42
C ILE A 93 -5.55 7.70 -2.65
N GLU A 94 -5.93 7.44 -1.39
CA GLU A 94 -6.66 8.41 -0.57
C GLU A 94 -5.87 9.72 -0.39
N LEU A 95 -4.58 9.61 -0.08
CA LEU A 95 -3.70 10.76 0.12
C LEU A 95 -3.49 11.56 -1.18
N ALA A 96 -3.41 10.90 -2.33
CA ALA A 96 -3.32 11.56 -3.63
C ALA A 96 -4.64 12.24 -4.03
N ALA A 97 -5.77 11.55 -3.88
CA ALA A 97 -7.10 12.06 -4.22
C ALA A 97 -7.48 13.30 -3.40
N ALA A 98 -7.05 13.36 -2.13
CA ALA A 98 -7.24 14.54 -1.28
C ALA A 98 -6.62 15.83 -1.87
N ARG A 99 -5.65 15.73 -2.79
CA ARG A 99 -5.00 16.87 -3.43
C ARG A 99 -5.83 17.54 -4.54
N ILE A 100 -6.95 16.93 -4.95
CA ILE A 100 -7.84 17.48 -6.00
C ILE A 100 -8.39 18.87 -5.66
N ARG A 101 -8.42 19.25 -4.38
CA ARG A 101 -8.78 20.63 -3.96
C ARG A 101 -7.82 21.70 -4.48
N LEU A 102 -6.57 21.33 -4.77
CA LEU A 102 -5.49 22.26 -5.12
C LEU A 102 -4.90 21.98 -6.51
N LEU A 103 -4.97 20.73 -6.98
CA LEU A 103 -4.29 20.26 -8.18
C LEU A 103 -5.25 19.47 -9.07
N SER A 104 -5.12 19.60 -10.39
CA SER A 104 -5.78 18.68 -11.33
C SER A 104 -5.14 17.28 -11.27
N PRO A 105 -5.83 16.22 -11.73
CA PRO A 105 -5.24 14.88 -11.86
C PRO A 105 -3.90 14.88 -12.62
N GLN A 106 -3.80 15.62 -13.72
CA GLN A 106 -2.55 15.73 -14.50
C GLN A 106 -1.43 16.40 -13.69
N ALA A 107 -1.77 17.41 -12.89
CA ALA A 107 -0.81 18.11 -12.03
C ALA A 107 -0.37 17.27 -10.82
N ILE A 108 -1.23 16.37 -10.32
CA ILE A 108 -0.88 15.36 -9.32
C ILE A 108 0.09 14.34 -9.95
N LEU A 109 -0.25 13.82 -11.13
CA LEU A 109 0.56 12.84 -11.84
C LEU A 109 1.99 13.34 -12.09
N GLY A 110 2.16 14.56 -12.59
CA GLY A 110 3.47 15.15 -12.84
C GLY A 110 4.31 15.41 -11.58
N ARG A 111 3.71 15.36 -10.39
CA ARG A 111 4.42 15.48 -9.10
C ARG A 111 4.68 14.14 -8.42
N LEU A 112 4.02 13.07 -8.87
CA LEU A 112 4.25 11.71 -8.38
C LEU A 112 5.60 11.12 -8.85
N ASP A 113 6.29 11.77 -9.79
CA ASP A 113 7.68 11.40 -10.15
C ASP A 113 8.64 11.49 -8.95
N HIS A 114 8.27 12.27 -7.92
CA HIS A 114 9.00 12.34 -6.66
C HIS A 114 8.35 11.53 -5.51
N ARG A 115 7.34 10.69 -5.81
CA ARG A 115 6.54 9.72 -5.01
C ARG A 115 6.07 10.14 -3.60
N LEU A 116 6.95 10.55 -2.69
CA LEU A 116 6.64 10.72 -1.26
C LEU A 116 6.21 12.13 -0.82
N PRO A 117 6.73 13.25 -1.35
CA PRO A 117 6.36 14.60 -0.89
C PRO A 117 4.89 14.95 -1.11
N LEU A 118 4.22 14.30 -2.07
CA LEU A 118 2.81 14.59 -2.39
C LEU A 118 1.83 13.84 -1.47
N LEU A 119 2.23 12.70 -0.92
CA LEU A 119 1.40 11.78 -0.12
C LEU A 119 1.42 12.15 1.37
N ILE A 120 1.03 13.39 1.65
CA ILE A 120 1.05 14.01 2.98
C ILE A 120 -0.31 14.66 3.27
N GLY A 121 -0.70 14.77 4.54
CA GLY A 121 -1.84 15.59 4.94
C GLY A 121 -3.20 14.90 4.80
N GLY A 122 -3.25 13.61 5.14
CA GLY A 122 -4.49 12.89 5.37
C GLY A 122 -5.35 13.54 6.46
N PRO A 123 -6.60 13.07 6.65
CA PRO A 123 -7.51 13.65 7.63
C PRO A 123 -6.87 13.71 9.04
N ARG A 124 -7.03 14.83 9.73
CA ARG A 124 -6.38 15.07 11.05
C ARG A 124 -6.91 14.18 12.17
N ASP A 125 -8.10 13.62 11.96
CA ASP A 125 -8.78 12.66 12.82
C ASP A 125 -8.37 11.20 12.52
N GLN A 126 -7.57 10.94 11.48
CA GLN A 126 -6.94 9.64 11.30
C GLN A 126 -5.77 9.43 12.28
N PRO A 127 -5.48 8.16 12.65
CA PRO A 127 -4.29 7.83 13.42
C PRO A 127 -3.04 8.46 12.81
N ALA A 128 -2.15 9.04 13.63
CA ALA A 128 -0.93 9.71 13.15
C ALA A 128 -0.13 8.85 12.14
N ARG A 129 -0.09 7.52 12.36
CA ARG A 129 0.55 6.56 11.44
C ARG A 129 -0.05 6.51 10.03
N GLN A 130 -1.25 7.03 9.78
CA GLN A 130 -1.94 7.01 8.49
C GLN A 130 -2.07 8.40 7.85
N GLN A 131 -1.58 9.46 8.51
CA GLN A 131 -1.69 10.82 7.99
C GLN A 131 -0.78 11.06 6.78
N THR A 132 0.29 10.29 6.63
CA THR A 132 1.19 10.29 5.47
C THR A 132 1.67 8.87 5.16
N MET A 133 2.05 8.61 3.89
CA MET A 133 2.72 7.35 3.55
C MET A 133 4.04 7.17 4.32
N ARG A 134 4.74 8.28 4.57
CA ARG A 134 6.00 8.26 5.34
C ARG A 134 5.78 7.78 6.77
N GLU A 135 4.75 8.27 7.45
CA GLU A 135 4.44 7.84 8.82
C GLU A 135 3.95 6.40 8.86
N THR A 136 3.22 5.94 7.84
CA THR A 136 2.81 4.53 7.74
C THR A 136 4.01 3.62 7.61
N ILE A 137 4.94 3.95 6.70
CA ILE A 137 6.18 3.18 6.50
C ILE A 137 7.06 3.25 7.74
N ALA A 138 7.25 4.44 8.31
CA ALA A 138 8.07 4.63 9.51
C ALA A 138 7.53 3.83 10.69
N TRP A 139 6.21 3.79 10.88
CA TRP A 139 5.60 3.00 11.93
C TRP A 139 5.84 1.50 11.73
N SER A 140 5.68 0.98 10.50
CA SER A 140 5.98 -0.43 10.21
C SER A 140 7.46 -0.76 10.43
N HIS A 141 8.37 0.10 9.95
CA HIS A 141 9.80 -0.05 10.12
C HIS A 141 10.20 -0.05 11.62
N ASN A 142 9.59 0.81 12.43
CA ASN A 142 9.90 0.90 13.86
C ASN A 142 9.41 -0.30 14.68
N LEU A 143 8.59 -1.19 14.12
CA LEU A 143 8.22 -2.46 14.75
C LEU A 143 9.28 -3.55 14.57
N LEU A 144 10.18 -3.38 13.60
CA LEU A 144 11.28 -4.30 13.35
C LEU A 144 12.37 -4.13 14.41
N ASN A 145 13.05 -5.22 14.76
CA ASN A 145 14.28 -5.16 15.55
C ASN A 145 15.43 -4.53 14.73
N GLU A 146 16.54 -4.20 15.39
CA GLU A 146 17.65 -3.46 14.73
C GLU A 146 18.26 -4.21 13.54
N ASP A 147 18.36 -5.54 13.63
CA ASP A 147 18.90 -6.39 12.57
C ASP A 147 18.01 -6.36 11.32
N LEU A 148 16.69 -6.51 11.51
CA LEU A 148 15.68 -6.44 10.44
C LEU A 148 15.58 -5.03 9.85
N GLN A 149 15.70 -3.97 10.66
CA GLN A 149 15.79 -2.61 10.14
C GLN A 149 17.04 -2.40 9.27
N SER A 150 18.17 -2.98 9.68
CA SER A 150 19.40 -2.94 8.88
C SER A 150 19.22 -3.63 7.53
N LEU A 151 18.69 -4.85 7.54
CA LEU A 151 18.39 -5.61 6.32
C LEU A 151 17.42 -4.84 5.40
N PHE A 152 16.32 -4.31 5.94
CA PHE A 152 15.33 -3.55 5.18
C PHE A 152 15.94 -2.31 4.48
N ARG A 153 16.84 -1.58 5.15
CA ARG A 153 17.56 -0.45 4.54
C ARG A 153 18.51 -0.88 3.43
N GLN A 154 19.12 -2.06 3.53
CA GLN A 154 20.02 -2.57 2.49
C GLN A 154 19.23 -2.99 1.25
N LEU A 155 18.05 -3.58 1.44
CA LEU A 155 17.14 -3.96 0.34
C LEU A 155 16.60 -2.74 -0.43
N SER A 156 16.64 -1.53 0.14
CA SER A 156 16.10 -0.34 -0.53
C SER A 156 16.92 0.13 -1.74
N VAL A 157 18.07 -0.49 -2.04
CA VAL A 157 18.86 -0.18 -3.24
C VAL A 157 18.23 -0.76 -4.51
N PHE A 158 17.38 -1.77 -4.37
CA PHE A 158 16.72 -2.41 -5.50
C PHE A 158 15.49 -1.62 -5.95
N VAL A 159 15.29 -1.54 -7.26
CA VAL A 159 14.09 -0.96 -7.89
C VAL A 159 13.28 -2.09 -8.50
N GLY A 160 12.01 -2.20 -8.11
CA GLY A 160 11.11 -3.23 -8.66
C GLY A 160 11.24 -4.62 -8.04
N GLY A 161 11.93 -4.74 -6.89
CA GLY A 161 12.11 -6.00 -6.16
C GLY A 161 13.49 -6.63 -6.36
N TRP A 162 13.67 -7.83 -5.83
CA TRP A 162 14.93 -8.56 -5.81
C TRP A 162 14.68 -10.07 -5.83
N THR A 163 15.71 -10.84 -6.22
CA THR A 163 15.74 -12.29 -5.95
C THR A 163 16.46 -12.55 -4.63
N LEU A 164 16.29 -13.76 -4.08
CA LEU A 164 16.98 -14.16 -2.84
C LEU A 164 18.51 -14.08 -3.03
N GLU A 165 19.01 -14.59 -4.15
CA GLU A 165 20.45 -14.60 -4.45
C GLU A 165 21.01 -13.17 -4.53
N ALA A 166 20.25 -12.25 -5.13
CA ALA A 166 20.64 -10.84 -5.19
C ALA A 166 20.65 -10.19 -3.80
N ALA A 167 19.66 -10.50 -2.97
CA ALA A 167 19.60 -10.01 -1.59
C ALA A 167 20.79 -10.53 -0.76
N GLU A 168 21.14 -11.81 -0.88
CA GLU A 168 22.29 -12.42 -0.18
C GLU A 168 23.63 -11.80 -0.58
N HIS A 169 23.79 -11.43 -1.86
CA HIS A 169 25.03 -10.80 -2.33
C HIS A 169 25.18 -9.34 -1.89
N VAL A 170 24.07 -8.61 -1.80
CA VAL A 170 24.06 -7.17 -1.51
C VAL A 170 23.96 -6.89 -0.02
N CYS A 171 23.21 -7.71 0.72
CA CYS A 171 22.94 -7.47 2.13
C CYS A 171 24.02 -8.10 3.00
N VAL A 172 24.78 -7.26 3.68
CA VAL A 172 25.64 -7.65 4.79
C VAL A 172 24.81 -7.53 6.06
N ALA A 173 24.05 -8.58 6.37
CA ALA A 173 23.21 -8.64 7.55
C ALA A 173 23.88 -9.44 8.69
N SER A 174 23.60 -9.03 9.93
CA SER A 174 23.94 -9.76 11.16
C SER A 174 23.13 -11.05 11.33
N ILE A 175 21.99 -11.13 10.64
CA ILE A 175 21.09 -12.28 10.58
C ILE A 175 21.20 -12.94 9.20
N ASP A 176 20.87 -14.23 9.15
CA ASP A 176 20.71 -14.93 7.89
C ASP A 176 19.66 -14.22 7.02
N VAL A 177 19.96 -14.03 5.72
CA VAL A 177 19.11 -13.22 4.84
C VAL A 177 17.78 -13.90 4.58
N LEU A 178 17.77 -15.23 4.44
CA LEU A 178 16.53 -15.99 4.25
C LEU A 178 15.66 -15.94 5.50
N GLU A 179 16.27 -16.13 6.68
CA GLU A 179 15.57 -16.00 7.96
C GLU A 179 15.01 -14.59 8.14
N GLY A 180 15.80 -13.56 7.85
CA GLY A 180 15.38 -12.16 7.92
C GLY A 180 14.22 -11.83 6.99
N LEU A 181 14.26 -12.32 5.74
CA LEU A 181 13.17 -12.13 4.77
C LEU A 181 11.86 -12.79 5.20
N SER A 182 11.92 -13.89 5.97
CA SER A 182 10.71 -14.53 6.50
C SER A 182 10.03 -13.73 7.62
N MET A 183 10.72 -12.73 8.18
CA MET A 183 10.26 -11.89 9.29
C MET A 183 9.91 -10.45 8.89
N LEU A 184 10.13 -10.06 7.62
CA LEU A 184 9.76 -8.76 7.05
C LEU A 184 8.33 -8.77 6.52
#